data_AF-A0A2N2RGD2-F1
#
_entry.id   AF-A0A2N2RGD2-F1
#
_cell.length_a   1.000
_cell.length_b   1.000
_cell.length_c   1.000
_cell.angle_alpha   90.00
_cell.angle_beta   90.00
_cell.angle_gamma   90.00
#
_symmetry.space_group_name_H-M   'P 1'
#
loop_
_entity.id
_entity.type
_entity.pdbx_description
1 polymer ?
#
loop_
_entity_poly.entity_id
_entity_poly.type
_entity_poly.pdbx_seq_one_letter_code
_entity_poly.pdbx_strand_id
1 'polypeptide(L)' 'MSTHQPPDHALDPMNDPDAPVPWMQQLLDNPFLLLFIGVMVPMVVYTLWGVIDILTVPLAK' A
#
# COMPACT_ATOMS: atom_id res chain seq x y z
N MET A 1 13.19 -28.25 42.91
CA MET A 1 12.43 -28.75 41.74
C MET A 1 12.04 -27.53 40.92
N SER A 2 12.95 -27.05 40.07
CA SER A 2 12.72 -25.86 39.24
C SER A 2 12.19 -26.32 37.89
N THR A 3 10.93 -26.03 37.61
CA THR A 3 10.27 -26.37 36.34
C THR A 3 10.94 -25.62 35.21
N HIS A 4 11.49 -26.35 34.23
CA HIS A 4 11.99 -25.80 32.97
C HIS A 4 10.79 -25.26 32.18
N GLN A 5 10.54 -23.95 32.28
CA GLN A 5 9.64 -23.24 31.38
C GLN A 5 10.32 -23.20 30.00
N PRO A 6 9.71 -23.71 28.91
CA PRO A 6 10.23 -23.49 27.57
C PRO A 6 10.16 -21.98 27.24
N PRO A 7 11.16 -21.43 26.54
CA PRO A 7 11.22 -20.01 26.24
C PRO A 7 9.99 -19.58 25.43
N ASP A 8 9.31 -18.56 25.93
CA ASP A 8 8.07 -17.95 25.46
C ASP A 8 8.14 -17.42 24.00
N HIS A 9 9.34 -17.39 23.41
CA HIS A 9 9.61 -17.04 22.01
C HIS A 9 9.33 -18.16 21.00
N ALA A 10 9.03 -19.38 21.45
CA ALA A 10 8.82 -20.53 20.56
C ALA A 10 7.45 -20.56 19.85
N LEU A 11 6.56 -19.59 20.13
CA LEU A 11 5.16 -19.59 19.67
C LEU A 11 4.77 -18.33 18.88
N ASP A 12 5.71 -17.52 18.39
CA ASP A 12 5.38 -16.32 17.60
C ASP A 12 5.16 -16.70 16.11
N PRO A 13 3.90 -16.85 15.63
CA PRO A 13 3.64 -17.17 14.22
C PRO A 13 4.01 -16.03 13.26
N MET A 14 4.33 -14.84 13.79
CA MET A 14 4.74 -13.67 13.01
C MET A 14 6.24 -13.67 12.67
N ASN A 15 7.03 -14.55 13.26
CA ASN A 15 8.49 -14.62 13.08
C ASN A 15 8.93 -15.94 12.44
N ASP A 16 8.05 -16.59 11.69
CA ASP A 16 8.38 -17.78 10.89
C ASP A 16 9.16 -17.33 9.64
N PRO A 17 10.47 -17.61 9.53
CA PRO A 17 11.29 -17.19 8.39
C PRO A 17 10.91 -17.93 7.09
N ASP A 18 10.16 -19.02 7.16
CA ASP A 18 9.71 -19.80 6.01
C ASP A 18 8.31 -19.38 5.53
N ALA A 19 7.66 -18.41 6.19
CA ALA A 19 6.38 -17.88 5.77
C ALA A 19 6.48 -17.08 4.45
N PRO A 20 5.51 -17.21 3.53
CA PRO A 20 5.52 -16.46 2.28
C PRO A 20 5.40 -14.96 2.52
N VAL A 21 6.21 -14.17 1.79
CA VAL A 21 6.22 -12.70 1.91
C VAL A 21 4.83 -12.11 1.59
N PRO A 22 4.24 -11.30 2.47
CA PRO A 22 2.94 -10.67 2.24
C PRO A 22 2.90 -9.86 0.94
N TRP A 23 1.78 -9.93 0.21
CA TRP A 23 1.63 -9.22 -1.08
C TRP A 23 1.75 -7.70 -0.96
N MET A 24 1.21 -7.11 0.11
CA MET A 24 1.31 -5.68 0.35
C MET A 24 2.75 -5.23 0.56
N GLN A 25 3.59 -6.09 1.16
CA GLN A 25 5.01 -5.80 1.35
C GLN A 25 5.74 -5.79 0.00
N GLN A 26 5.49 -6.77 -0.87
CA GLN A 26 6.05 -6.79 -2.24
C GLN A 26 5.62 -5.57 -3.07
N LEU A 27 4.40 -5.06 -2.86
CA LEU A 27 3.89 -3.84 -3.50
C LEU A 27 4.64 -2.59 -3.04
N LEU A 28 4.91 -2.47 -1.73
CA LEU A 28 5.61 -1.34 -1.12
C LEU A 28 7.13 -1.42 -1.26
N ASP A 29 7.70 -2.61 -1.48
CA ASP A 29 9.15 -2.80 -1.62
C ASP A 29 9.67 -2.44 -3.02
N ASN A 30 8.79 -2.27 -4.01
CA ASN A 30 9.18 -1.88 -5.37
C ASN A 30 9.10 -0.34 -5.57
N PRO A 31 10.24 0.38 -5.57
CA PRO A 31 10.24 1.85 -5.64
C PRO A 31 9.65 2.40 -6.94
N PHE A 32 9.75 1.66 -8.06
CA PHE A 32 9.16 2.09 -9.34
C PHE A 32 7.64 1.98 -9.32
N LEU A 33 7.11 0.96 -8.65
CA LEU A 33 5.67 0.76 -8.53
C LEU A 33 5.05 1.81 -7.60
N LEU A 34 5.74 2.12 -6.49
CA LEU A 34 5.39 3.25 -5.63
C LEU A 34 5.43 4.58 -6.39
N LEU A 35 6.49 4.84 -7.17
CA LEU A 35 6.61 6.05 -7.98
C LEU A 35 5.52 6.13 -9.04
N PHE A 36 5.21 5.02 -9.70
CA PHE A 36 4.18 4.93 -10.70
C PHE A 36 2.82 5.31 -10.11
N ILE A 37 2.42 4.69 -9.00
CA ILE A 37 1.17 5.03 -8.31
C ILE A 37 1.21 6.49 -7.83
N GLY A 38 2.34 6.93 -7.28
CA GLY A 38 2.53 8.30 -6.79
C GLY A 38 2.36 9.38 -7.87
N VAL A 39 2.72 9.10 -9.13
CA VAL A 39 2.52 10.03 -10.26
C VAL A 39 1.17 9.79 -10.95
N MET A 40 0.74 8.54 -11.09
CA MET A 40 -0.51 8.18 -11.76
C MET A 40 -1.74 8.68 -11.00
N VAL A 41 -1.76 8.55 -9.68
CA VAL A 41 -2.91 8.98 -8.86
C VAL A 41 -3.22 10.48 -9.06
N PRO A 42 -2.28 11.43 -8.81
CA PRO A 42 -2.57 12.84 -9.02
C PRO A 42 -2.84 13.14 -10.49
N MET A 43 -2.15 12.50 -11.44
CA MET A 43 -2.40 12.70 -12.86
C MET A 43 -3.86 12.38 -13.25
N VAL A 44 -4.37 11.22 -12.82
CA VAL A 44 -5.76 10.82 -13.09
C VAL A 44 -6.75 11.70 -12.35
N VAL A 45 -6.52 11.96 -11.06
CA VAL A 45 -7.41 12.77 -10.23
C VAL A 45 -7.56 14.18 -10.80
N TYR A 46 -6.45 14.87 -11.09
CA TYR A 46 -6.50 16.23 -11.63
C TYR A 46 -7.04 16.29 -13.05
N THR A 47 -6.78 15.27 -13.87
CA THR A 47 -7.35 15.20 -15.22
C THR A 47 -8.88 15.03 -15.16
N LEU A 48 -9.37 14.07 -14.38
CA LEU A 48 -10.82 13.84 -14.23
C LEU A 48 -11.51 15.06 -13.62
N TRP A 49 -10.93 15.63 -12.55
CA TRP A 49 -11.44 16.83 -11.92
C TRP A 49 -11.49 18.01 -12.90
N GLY A 50 -10.41 18.25 -13.65
CA GLY A 50 -10.36 19.31 -14.66
C GLY A 50 -11.37 19.13 -15.79
N VAL A 51 -11.61 17.89 -16.24
CA VAL A 51 -12.65 17.61 -17.25
C VAL A 51 -14.05 17.91 -16.71
N ILE A 52 -14.36 17.51 -15.48
CA ILE A 52 -15.64 17.82 -14.83
C ILE A 52 -15.81 19.33 -14.68
N ASP A 53 -14.76 20.03 -14.26
CA ASP A 53 -14.77 21.49 -14.12
C ASP A 53 -15.11 22.17 -15.46
N ILE A 54 -14.39 21.84 -16.54
CA ILE A 54 -14.64 22.40 -17.88
C ILE A 54 -16.07 22.13 -18.38
N LEU A 55 -16.59 20.91 -18.19
CA LEU A 55 -17.93 20.54 -18.65
C LEU A 55 -19.06 21.19 -17.84
N THR A 56 -18.78 21.59 -16.60
CA THR A 56 -19.75 22.22 -15.69
C THR A 56 -19.73 23.74 -15.75
N VAL A 57 -18.69 24.35 -16.35
CA VAL A 57 -18.64 25.79 -16.61
C VAL A 57 -19.80 26.18 -17.54
N PRO A 58 -20.72 27.07 -17.09
CA PRO A 58 -21.79 27.54 -17.94
C PRO A 58 -21.21 28.36 -19.09
N LEU A 59 -21.52 27.97 -20.32
CA LEU A 59 -21.20 28.77 -21.50
C LEU A 59 -21.99 30.08 -21.41
N ALA A 60 -21.29 31.21 -21.42
CA ALA A 60 -21.89 32.53 -21.34
C ALA A 60 -22.97 32.70 -22.42
N LYS A 61 -24.08 33.34 -22.05
CA LYS A 61 -25.24 33.54 -22.90
C LYS A 61 -25.08 34.69 -23.88
#